data_AF-A0A942QX47-F1
#
_entry.id   AF-A0A942QX47-F1
#
_cell.length_a   1.000
_cell.length_b   1.000
_cell.length_c   1.000
_cell.angle_alpha   90.00
_cell.angle_beta   90.00
_cell.angle_gamma   90.00
#
_symmetry.space_group_name_H-M   'P 1'
#
loop_
_entity.id
_entity.type
_entity.pdbx_description
1 polymer ?
#
loop_
_entity_poly.entity_id
_entity_poly.type
_entity_poly.pdbx_seq_one_letter_code
_entity_poly.pdbx_strand_id
1 'polypeptide(L)' 'MAETNYLILIEMRDTIVKYLEEEKGIFEAALKAYDPQAIQDSDNEIRQMREKEAIKLRDRITELSRHISVIKYMFPSN' A
#
# COMPACT_ATOMS: atom_id res chain seq x y z
N MET A 1 -28.81 19.94 4.67
CA MET A 1 -28.84 18.47 4.60
C MET A 1 -27.92 17.91 3.52
N ALA A 2 -28.04 18.33 2.25
CA ALA A 2 -27.16 17.81 1.17
C ALA A 2 -25.66 18.09 1.40
N GLU A 3 -25.31 19.32 1.83
CA GLU A 3 -23.93 19.71 2.14
C GLU A 3 -23.36 18.92 3.34
N THR A 4 -24.17 18.71 4.38
CA THR A 4 -23.82 17.88 5.55
C THR A 4 -23.55 16.43 5.15
N ASN A 5 -24.36 15.86 4.26
CA ASN A 5 -24.15 14.49 3.77
C ASN A 5 -22.87 14.37 2.93
N TYR A 6 -22.53 15.40 2.16
CA TYR A 6 -21.29 15.43 1.38
C TYR A 6 -20.04 15.54 2.26
N LEU A 7 -20.09 16.33 3.34
CA LEU A 7 -19.02 16.41 4.34
C LEU A 7 -18.78 15.05 5.02
N ILE A 8 -19.85 14.32 5.38
CA ILE A 8 -19.72 12.98 5.95
C ILE A 8 -19.03 12.02 4.97
N LEU A 9 -19.34 12.09 3.68
CA LEU A 9 -18.67 11.26 2.66
C LEU A 9 -17.18 11.60 2.51
N ILE A 10 -16.82 12.87 2.62
CA ILE A 10 -15.43 13.34 2.63
C ILE A 10 -14.67 12.80 3.85
N GLU A 11 -15.26 12.89 5.05
CA GLU A 11 -14.66 12.38 6.29
C GLU A 11 -14.48 10.85 6.26
N MET A 12 -15.47 10.13 5.73
CA MET A 12 -15.38 8.68 5.53
C MET A 12 -14.26 8.33 4.54
N ARG A 13 -14.18 9.05 3.41
CA ARG A 13 -13.11 8.88 2.43
C ARG A 13 -11.74 9.08 3.08
N ASP A 14 -11.55 10.15 3.85
CA ASP A 14 -10.27 10.45 4.49
C ASP A 14 -9.87 9.39 5.50
N THR A 15 -10.83 8.88 6.25
CA THR A 15 -10.61 7.76 7.19
C THR A 15 -10.15 6.50 6.45
N ILE A 16 -10.83 6.14 5.35
CA ILE A 16 -10.49 4.96 4.55
C ILE A 16 -9.12 5.14 3.88
N VAL A 17 -8.85 6.29 3.28
CA VAL A 17 -7.57 6.60 2.65
C VAL A 17 -6.43 6.49 3.66
N LYS A 18 -6.60 7.08 4.85
CA LYS A 18 -5.61 7.00 5.92
C LYS A 18 -5.30 5.56 6.31
N TYR A 19 -6.34 4.74 6.51
CA TYR A 19 -6.18 3.32 6.81
C TYR A 19 -5.37 2.59 5.73
N LEU A 20 -5.70 2.79 4.46
CA LEU A 20 -5.01 2.14 3.35
C LEU A 20 -3.57 2.65 3.18
N GLU A 21 -3.30 3.92 3.48
CA GLU A 21 -1.94 4.48 3.50
C GLU A 21 -1.09 3.88 4.64
N GLU A 22 -1.68 3.66 5.82
CA GLU A 22 -1.02 2.97 6.94
C GLU A 22 -0.72 1.50 6.59
N GLU A 23 -1.67 0.76 6.02
CA GLU A 23 -1.44 -0.62 5.55
C GLU A 23 -0.33 -0.67 4.50
N LYS A 24 -0.36 0.25 3.53
CA LYS A 24 0.68 0.35 2.51
C LYS A 24 2.05 0.58 3.14
N GLY A 25 2.15 1.46 4.13
CA GLY A 25 3.39 1.72 4.87
C GLY A 25 3.96 0.47 5.56
N ILE A 26 3.10 -0.40 6.08
CA ILE A 26 3.53 -1.69 6.66
C ILE A 26 4.16 -2.59 5.60
N PHE A 27 3.53 -2.71 4.41
CA PHE A 27 4.08 -3.51 3.32
C PHE A 27 5.39 -2.93 2.76
N GLU A 28 5.48 -1.60 2.65
CA GLU A 28 6.72 -0.92 2.23
C GLU A 28 7.86 -1.14 3.24
N ALA A 29 7.57 -1.11 4.54
CA ALA A 29 8.54 -1.42 5.58
C ALA A 29 9.00 -2.89 5.51
N ALA A 30 8.07 -3.83 5.29
CA ALA A 30 8.38 -5.24 5.09
C ALA A 30 9.25 -5.47 3.85
N LEU A 31 8.99 -4.75 2.75
CA LEU A 31 9.75 -4.87 1.50
C LEU A 31 11.22 -4.48 1.68
N LYS A 32 11.52 -3.48 2.53
CA LYS A 32 12.91 -3.08 2.86
C LYS A 32 13.75 -4.20 3.46
N ALA A 33 13.13 -5.21 4.08
CA ALA A 33 13.85 -6.38 4.58
C ALA A 33 14.42 -7.27 3.46
N TYR A 34 14.02 -7.04 2.21
CA TYR A 34 14.51 -7.74 1.01
C TYR A 34 15.53 -6.92 0.21
N ASP A 35 15.89 -5.71 0.65
CA ASP A 35 16.95 -4.94 0.00
C ASP A 35 18.29 -5.69 0.10
N PRO A 36 19.15 -5.67 -0.95
CA PRO A 36 20.39 -6.43 -0.96
C PRO A 36 21.31 -6.02 0.20
N GLN A 37 21.56 -6.95 1.13
CA GLN A 37 22.56 -6.75 2.18
C GLN A 37 23.91 -7.32 1.74
N ALA A 38 25.01 -6.71 2.19
CA ALA A 38 26.37 -7.03 1.77
C ALA A 38 26.82 -8.50 1.98
N ILE A 39 26.05 -9.32 2.73
CA ILE A 39 26.41 -10.69 3.12
C ILE A 39 25.32 -11.72 2.72
N GLN A 40 24.20 -11.32 2.12
CA GLN A 40 23.08 -12.24 1.94
C GLN A 40 23.07 -12.98 0.58
N ASP A 41 22.96 -14.30 0.71
CA ASP A 41 22.49 -15.27 -0.30
C ASP A 41 23.54 -15.82 -1.28
N SER A 42 24.49 -16.60 -0.75
CA SER A 42 25.29 -17.54 -1.56
C SER A 42 24.45 -18.72 -2.08
N ASP A 43 23.28 -18.97 -1.50
CA ASP A 43 22.34 -20.02 -1.90
C ASP A 43 21.29 -19.49 -2.88
N ASN A 44 21.22 -20.11 -4.06
CA ASN A 44 20.32 -19.72 -5.13
C ASN A 44 18.85 -19.96 -4.79
N GLU A 45 18.53 -20.98 -3.99
CA GLU A 45 17.15 -21.29 -3.61
C GLU A 45 16.59 -20.20 -2.68
N ILE A 46 17.38 -19.81 -1.68
CA ILE A 46 17.02 -18.73 -0.74
C ILE A 46 16.79 -17.42 -1.49
N ARG A 47 17.68 -17.08 -2.43
CA ARG A 47 17.53 -15.88 -3.27
C ARG A 47 16.22 -15.89 -4.08
N GLN A 48 15.87 -17.03 -4.68
CA GLN A 48 14.63 -17.16 -5.45
C GLN A 48 13.39 -17.06 -4.56
N MET A 49 13.41 -17.64 -3.37
CA MET A 49 12.32 -17.51 -2.40
C MET A 49 12.13 -16.06 -1.96
N ARG A 50 13.23 -15.36 -1.66
CA ARG A 50 13.20 -13.94 -1.27
C ARG A 50 12.66 -13.05 -2.38
N GLU A 51 13.07 -13.26 -3.63
CA GLU A 51 12.54 -12.50 -4.76
C GLU A 51 11.03 -12.73 -4.94
N LYS A 52 10.55 -13.96 -4.79
CA LYS A 52 9.11 -14.27 -4.86
C LYS A 52 8.31 -13.54 -3.79
N GLU A 53 8.79 -13.52 -2.54
CA GLU A 53 8.12 -12.79 -1.46
C GLU A 53 8.18 -11.27 -1.69
N ALA A 54 9.31 -10.74 -2.16
CA ALA A 54 9.43 -9.32 -2.52
C ALA A 54 8.45 -8.92 -3.64
N ILE A 55 8.24 -9.77 -4.65
CA ILE A 55 7.25 -9.55 -5.71
C ILE A 55 5.83 -9.47 -5.13
N LYS A 56 5.44 -10.39 -4.24
CA LYS A 56 4.12 -10.36 -3.59
C LYS A 56 3.87 -9.05 -2.83
N LEU A 57 4.89 -8.57 -2.11
CA LEU A 57 4.82 -7.29 -1.40
C LEU A 57 4.66 -6.11 -2.37
N ARG A 58 5.43 -6.07 -3.45
CA ARG A 58 5.31 -5.04 -4.50
C ARG A 58 3.93 -5.04 -5.17
N ASP A 59 3.37 -6.21 -5.44
CA ASP A 59 2.02 -6.34 -6.00
C ASP A 59 0.98 -5.77 -5.03
N ARG A 60 1.08 -6.11 -3.73
CA ARG A 60 0.15 -5.60 -2.72
C ARG A 60 0.24 -4.08 -2.54
N ILE A 61 1.45 -3.51 -2.56
CA ILE A 61 1.67 -2.06 -2.50
C ILE A 61 1.03 -1.37 -3.73
N THR A 62 1.17 -1.98 -4.91
CA THR A 62 0.58 -1.47 -6.16
C THR A 62 -0.94 -1.50 -6.10
N GLU A 63 -1.53 -2.58 -5.61
CA GLU A 63 -2.97 -2.73 -5.41
C GLU A 63 -3.53 -1.66 -4.47
N LEU A 64 -2.92 -1.49 -3.28
CA LEU A 64 -3.32 -0.47 -2.32
C LEU A 64 -3.23 0.94 -2.92
N SER A 65 -2.16 1.22 -3.67
CA SER A 65 -1.99 2.51 -4.36
C SER A 65 -3.11 2.78 -5.39
N ARG A 66 -3.56 1.74 -6.10
CA ARG A 66 -4.72 1.85 -7.00
C ARG A 66 -6.02 2.08 -6.22
N HIS A 67 -6.27 1.35 -5.15
CA HIS A 67 -7.47 1.52 -4.32
C HIS A 67 -7.58 2.94 -3.76
N ILE A 68 -6.49 3.47 -3.19
CA ILE A 68 -6.40 4.85 -2.72
C ILE A 68 -6.73 5.83 -3.85
N SER A 69 -6.17 5.62 -5.05
CA SER A 69 -6.39 6.50 -6.19
C SER A 69 -7.85 6.49 -6.65
N VAL A 70 -8.49 5.32 -6.70
CA VAL A 70 -9.91 5.17 -7.06
C VAL A 70 -10.80 5.88 -6.02
N ILE A 71 -10.55 5.68 -4.73
CA ILE A 71 -11.34 6.31 -3.67
C ILE A 71 -11.23 7.85 -3.73
N LYS A 72 -10.01 8.39 -3.91
CA LYS A 72 -9.78 9.83 -4.07
C LYS A 72 -10.49 10.38 -5.32
N TYR A 73 -10.55 9.61 -6.40
CA TYR A 73 -11.27 9.99 -7.62
C TYR A 73 -12.80 9.96 -7.47
N MET A 74 -13.35 8.94 -6.80
CA MET A 74 -14.79 8.80 -6.59
C MET A 74 -15.37 9.89 -5.67
N PHE A 75 -14.58 10.36 -4.71
CA PHE A 75 -14.98 11.37 -3.74
C PHE A 75 -13.95 12.50 -3.72
N PRO A 76 -13.91 13.37 -4.74
CA PRO A 76 -12.96 14.48 -4.78
C PRO A 76 -13.23 15.45 -3.64
N SER A 77 -12.18 16.01 -3.03
CA SER A 77 -12.32 17.23 -2.24
C SER A 77 -12.47 18.38 -3.22
N ASN A 78 -13.49 19.23 -3.04
CA ASN A 78 -13.55 20.52 -3.72
C ASN A 78 -12.33 21.39 -3.36
#